data_AF-A0A3G5TDY6-F1
#
_entry.id   AF-A0A3G5TDY6-F1
#
_cell.length_a   1.000
_cell.length_b   1.000
_cell.length_c   1.000
_cell.angle_alpha   90.00
_cell.angle_beta   90.00
_cell.angle_gamma   90.00
#
_symmetry.space_group_name_H-M   'P 1'
#
loop_
_entity.id
_entity.type
_entity.pdbx_description
1 polymer ?
#
loop_
_entity_poly.entity_id
_entity_poly.type
_entity_poly.pdbx_seq_one_letter_code
_entity_poly.pdbx_strand_id
1 'polypeptide(L)'
;MPEWIPVPGSAKARLIEAALHHFERAGFEGSNVTDIAAKASVTTGSLYHHFGSKLGLYTVVRTDLERRVTDRMEGAAESAGMSDAIPDTPGDATCRAAVRSAVLVAFDAAVRFDACRVLGEPPPHDDADPIEVTVRAMLSRDLEYAAGMLVAAWRSALLNVAGGATVAPVRSALEFVIHD
;
A
#
# COMPACT_ATOMS: atom_id res chain seq x y z
N MET A 1 -20.03 -2.63 -13.01
CA MET A 1 -18.56 -2.51 -12.97
C MET A 1 -18.25 -1.30 -12.13
N PRO A 2 -17.37 -1.39 -11.11
CA PRO A 2 -17.03 -0.21 -10.32
C PRO A 2 -16.45 0.87 -11.23
N GLU A 3 -16.90 2.11 -11.02
CA GLU A 3 -16.63 3.32 -11.82
C GLU A 3 -15.13 3.66 -11.99
N TRP A 4 -14.27 2.94 -11.28
CA TRP A 4 -12.86 3.21 -11.16
C TRP A 4 -11.95 2.44 -12.12
N ILE A 5 -12.37 1.27 -12.63
CA ILE A 5 -11.49 0.42 -13.46
C ILE A 5 -11.36 1.06 -14.84
N PRO A 6 -10.21 1.66 -15.19
CA PRO A 6 -10.06 2.28 -16.49
C PRO A 6 -10.02 1.18 -17.55
N VAL A 7 -10.66 1.44 -18.70
CA VAL A 7 -10.61 0.51 -19.83
C VAL A 7 -9.15 0.28 -20.21
N PRO A 8 -8.68 -0.99 -20.33
CA PRO A 8 -7.32 -1.28 -20.75
C PRO A 8 -6.94 -0.53 -22.02
N GLY A 9 -5.76 0.10 -22.03
CA GLY A 9 -5.29 0.89 -23.16
C GLY A 9 -5.90 2.30 -23.29
N SER A 10 -6.89 2.68 -22.47
CA SER A 10 -7.40 4.06 -22.44
C SER A 10 -6.34 5.08 -22.00
N ALA A 11 -6.53 6.35 -22.35
CA ALA A 11 -5.67 7.43 -21.86
C ALA A 11 -5.57 7.46 -20.33
N LYS A 12 -6.69 7.25 -19.63
CA LYS A 12 -6.75 7.13 -18.17
C LYS A 12 -5.91 5.96 -17.65
N ALA A 13 -6.00 4.78 -18.27
CA ALA A 13 -5.19 3.62 -17.90
C ALA A 13 -3.68 3.89 -18.07
N ARG A 14 -3.28 4.43 -19.23
CA ARG A 14 -1.87 4.75 -19.52
C ARG A 14 -1.32 5.81 -18.57
N LEU A 15 -2.14 6.80 -18.20
CA LEU A 15 -1.76 7.81 -17.21
C LEU A 15 -1.55 7.20 -15.82
N ILE A 16 -2.40 6.28 -15.38
CA ILE A 16 -2.23 5.59 -14.08
C ILE A 16 -0.95 4.75 -14.08
N GLU A 17 -0.68 3.99 -15.15
CA GLU A 17 0.54 3.19 -15.29
C GLU A 17 1.80 4.06 -15.33
N ALA A 18 1.79 5.14 -16.12
CA ALA A 18 2.89 6.09 -16.16
C ALA A 18 3.11 6.76 -14.81
N ALA A 19 2.04 7.16 -14.13
CA ALA A 19 2.10 7.81 -12.83
C ALA A 19 2.71 6.89 -11.77
N LEU A 20 2.25 5.63 -11.67
CA LEU A 20 2.83 4.64 -10.77
C LEU A 20 4.34 4.54 -10.95
N HIS A 21 4.81 4.41 -12.19
CA HIS A 21 6.24 4.34 -12.48
C HIS A 21 7.02 5.59 -12.01
N HIS A 22 6.47 6.79 -12.19
CA HIS A 22 7.14 8.01 -11.77
C HIS A 22 7.13 8.16 -10.24
N PHE A 23 5.99 7.91 -9.60
CA PHE A 23 5.86 7.99 -8.15
C PHE A 23 6.71 6.96 -7.44
N GLU A 24 6.84 5.74 -7.96
CA GLU A 24 7.71 4.72 -7.37
C GLU A 24 9.19 5.14 -7.42
N ARG A 25 9.60 5.82 -8.49
CA ARG A 25 10.99 6.23 -8.71
C ARG A 25 11.38 7.48 -7.93
N ALA A 26 10.51 8.48 -7.87
CA ALA A 26 10.84 9.82 -7.39
C ALA A 26 9.97 10.30 -6.22
N GLY A 27 9.04 9.47 -5.75
CA GLY A 27 8.03 9.86 -4.76
C GLY A 27 7.01 10.84 -5.36
N PHE A 28 6.06 11.27 -4.53
CA PHE A 28 5.08 12.27 -4.93
C PHE A 28 5.78 13.57 -5.34
N GLU A 29 6.56 14.19 -4.46
CA GLU A 29 7.17 15.50 -4.69
C GLU A 29 8.10 15.53 -5.91
N GLY A 30 8.97 14.53 -6.05
CA GLY A 30 9.95 14.46 -7.14
C GLY A 30 9.38 14.16 -8.53
N SER A 31 8.09 13.79 -8.63
CA SER A 31 7.44 13.47 -9.90
C SER A 31 6.92 14.71 -10.65
N ASN A 32 6.98 14.71 -11.98
CA ASN A 32 6.50 15.80 -12.82
C ASN A 32 5.34 15.36 -13.72
N VAL A 33 4.25 16.13 -13.73
CA VAL A 33 3.06 15.85 -14.57
C VAL A 33 3.38 15.88 -16.07
N THR A 34 4.36 16.68 -16.49
CA THR A 34 4.81 16.74 -17.89
C THR A 34 5.45 15.42 -18.31
N ASP A 35 6.32 14.87 -17.47
CA ASP A 35 7.00 13.60 -17.76
C ASP A 35 6.01 12.43 -17.73
N ILE A 36 5.07 12.43 -16.78
CA ILE A 36 3.99 11.44 -16.70
C ILE A 36 3.12 11.47 -17.96
N ALA A 37 2.67 12.65 -18.39
CA ALA A 37 1.85 12.81 -19.59
C ALA A 37 2.60 12.38 -20.85
N ALA A 38 3.88 12.74 -20.96
CA ALA A 38 4.76 12.31 -22.04
C ALA A 38 4.91 10.79 -22.08
N LYS A 39 5.16 10.15 -20.93
CA LYS A 39 5.27 8.68 -20.82
C LYS A 39 3.96 7.97 -21.20
N ALA A 40 2.81 8.57 -20.88
CA ALA A 40 1.50 8.04 -21.24
C ALA A 40 1.06 8.35 -22.70
N SER A 41 1.90 9.06 -23.47
CA SER A 41 1.60 9.54 -24.83
C SER A 41 0.31 10.36 -24.89
N VAL A 42 0.16 11.30 -23.97
CA VAL A 42 -0.97 12.25 -23.89
C VAL A 42 -0.49 13.65 -23.57
N THR A 43 -1.37 14.64 -23.67
CA THR A 43 -1.07 16.02 -23.25
C THR A 43 -1.26 16.18 -21.75
N THR A 44 -0.57 17.16 -21.14
CA THR A 44 -0.82 17.56 -19.75
C THR A 44 -2.27 18.00 -19.54
N GLY A 45 -2.89 18.65 -20.53
CA GLY A 45 -4.32 18.98 -20.52
C GLY A 45 -5.24 17.76 -20.37
N SER A 46 -4.91 16.63 -21.02
CA SER A 46 -5.65 15.38 -20.85
C SER A 46 -5.52 14.80 -19.43
N LEU A 47 -4.33 14.90 -18.82
CA LEU A 47 -4.12 14.52 -17.42
C LEU A 47 -5.00 15.37 -16.48
N TYR A 48 -4.95 16.69 -16.60
CA TYR A 48 -5.76 17.59 -15.78
C TYR A 48 -7.27 17.39 -16.00
N HIS A 49 -7.68 17.09 -17.24
CA HIS A 49 -9.08 16.76 -17.53
C HIS A 49 -9.56 15.50 -16.79
N HIS A 50 -8.72 14.46 -16.69
CA HIS A 50 -9.10 13.21 -16.04
C HIS A 50 -8.97 13.21 -14.52
N PHE A 51 -8.00 13.95 -13.98
CA PHE A 51 -7.60 13.83 -12.59
C PHE A 51 -7.62 15.15 -11.81
N GLY A 52 -7.82 16.28 -12.47
CA GLY A 52 -7.86 17.62 -11.88
C GLY A 52 -6.50 18.16 -11.41
N SER A 53 -5.62 17.31 -10.87
CA SER A 53 -4.31 17.69 -10.36
C SER A 53 -3.34 16.50 -10.30
N LYS A 54 -2.06 16.78 -10.03
CA LYS A 54 -1.05 15.75 -9.70
C LYS A 54 -1.45 14.97 -8.46
N LEU A 55 -1.97 15.65 -7.43
CA LEU A 55 -2.47 15.03 -6.21
C LEU A 55 -3.66 14.11 -6.53
N GLY A 56 -4.61 14.56 -7.36
CA GLY A 56 -5.73 13.72 -7.78
C GLY A 56 -5.28 12.44 -8.49
N LEU A 57 -4.30 12.53 -9.38
CA LEU A 57 -3.69 11.36 -10.02
C LEU A 57 -2.94 10.46 -9.03
N TYR A 58 -2.20 11.04 -8.08
CA TYR A 58 -1.51 10.29 -7.03
C TYR A 58 -2.48 9.53 -6.13
N THR A 59 -3.53 10.20 -5.64
CA THR A 59 -4.59 9.58 -4.85
C THR A 59 -5.22 8.42 -5.61
N VAL A 60 -5.47 8.58 -6.91
CA VAL A 60 -6.03 7.50 -7.73
C VAL A 60 -5.14 6.26 -7.72
N VAL A 61 -3.84 6.45 -7.98
CA VAL A 61 -2.86 5.35 -8.00
C VAL A 61 -2.75 4.69 -6.63
N ARG A 62 -2.58 5.51 -5.58
CA ARG A 62 -2.36 5.05 -4.21
C ARG A 62 -3.56 4.29 -3.66
N THR A 63 -4.77 4.80 -3.82
CA THR A 63 -5.99 4.12 -3.34
C THR A 63 -6.20 2.77 -4.01
N ASP A 64 -5.87 2.61 -5.29
CA ASP A 64 -5.94 1.29 -5.93
C ASP A 64 -4.90 0.31 -5.36
N LEU A 65 -3.69 0.78 -5.07
CA LEU A 65 -2.64 -0.03 -4.45
C LEU A 65 -2.98 -0.41 -3.00
N GLU A 66 -3.44 0.54 -2.20
CA GLU A 66 -3.89 0.33 -0.81
C GLU A 66 -4.96 -0.75 -0.80
N ARG A 67 -6.00 -0.62 -1.62
CA ARG A 67 -7.07 -1.63 -1.73
C ARG A 67 -6.53 -3.02 -2.07
N ARG A 68 -5.65 -3.12 -3.07
CA ARG A 68 -5.06 -4.43 -3.47
C ARG A 68 -4.22 -5.06 -2.36
N VAL A 69 -3.60 -4.24 -1.51
CA VAL A 69 -2.79 -4.71 -0.39
C VAL A 69 -3.67 -5.08 0.80
N THR A 70 -4.66 -4.27 1.16
CA THR A 70 -5.62 -4.60 2.22
C THR A 70 -6.41 -5.87 1.89
N ASP A 71 -6.88 -6.03 0.65
CA ASP A 71 -7.56 -7.26 0.19
C ASP A 71 -6.69 -8.51 0.45
N ARG A 72 -5.37 -8.39 0.30
CA ARG A 72 -4.41 -9.49 0.53
C ARG A 72 -4.09 -9.70 2.00
N MET A 73 -4.09 -8.62 2.80
CA MET A 73 -3.92 -8.69 4.24
C MET A 73 -5.07 -9.46 4.87
N GLU A 74 -6.30 -9.12 4.49
CA GLU A 74 -7.52 -9.76 4.96
C GLU A 74 -7.53 -11.25 4.59
N GLY A 75 -7.31 -11.59 3.32
CA GLY A 75 -7.24 -12.99 2.89
C GLY A 75 -6.13 -13.81 3.57
N ALA A 76 -4.99 -13.18 3.90
CA ALA A 76 -3.90 -13.82 4.64
C ALA A 76 -4.25 -14.04 6.12
N ALA A 77 -4.92 -13.07 6.75
CA ALA A 77 -5.40 -13.19 8.12
C ALA A 77 -6.47 -14.30 8.25
N GLU A 78 -7.43 -14.34 7.32
CA GLU A 78 -8.44 -15.41 7.22
C GLU A 78 -7.79 -16.79 7.07
N SER A 79 -6.81 -16.91 6.18
CA SER A 79 -6.07 -18.15 5.96
C SER A 79 -5.26 -18.61 7.19
N ALA A 80 -4.92 -17.68 8.08
CA ALA A 80 -4.23 -17.95 9.34
C ALA A 80 -5.19 -18.27 10.51
N GLY A 81 -6.49 -18.38 10.23
CA GLY A 81 -7.51 -18.78 11.22
C GLY A 81 -8.20 -17.60 11.90
N MET A 82 -7.99 -16.37 11.45
CA MET A 82 -8.83 -15.24 11.88
C MET A 82 -10.24 -15.41 11.32
N SER A 83 -11.25 -15.35 12.18
CA SER A 83 -12.68 -15.34 11.82
C SER A 83 -13.25 -13.93 12.03
N ASP A 84 -14.46 -13.67 11.55
CA ASP A 84 -15.18 -12.39 11.77
C ASP A 84 -15.37 -12.03 13.26
N ALA A 85 -15.16 -12.99 14.16
CA ALA A 85 -15.17 -12.75 15.60
C ALA A 85 -13.84 -12.09 16.04
N ILE A 86 -13.94 -10.86 16.56
CA ILE A 86 -12.82 -10.16 17.21
C ILE A 86 -12.24 -11.07 18.30
N PRO A 87 -10.91 -11.25 18.38
CA PRO A 87 -10.30 -12.10 19.40
C PRO A 87 -10.72 -11.65 20.81
N ASP A 88 -11.38 -12.54 21.57
CA ASP A 88 -11.79 -12.29 22.96
C ASP A 88 -10.59 -12.15 23.92
N THR A 89 -9.40 -12.61 23.51
CA THR A 89 -8.17 -12.56 24.32
C THR A 89 -7.06 -11.80 23.58
N PRO A 90 -6.53 -10.70 24.16
CA PRO A 90 -5.36 -10.01 23.62
C PRO A 90 -4.17 -10.95 23.49
N GLY A 91 -3.54 -10.98 22.31
CA GLY A 91 -2.34 -11.78 22.10
C GLY A 91 -2.57 -13.29 22.08
N ASP A 92 -3.72 -13.77 21.60
CA ASP A 92 -3.83 -15.16 21.14
C ASP A 92 -2.75 -15.42 20.05
N ALA A 93 -2.14 -16.62 20.09
CA ALA A 93 -1.25 -17.11 19.04
C ALA A 93 -1.87 -17.02 17.64
N THR A 94 -3.18 -17.23 17.51
CA THR A 94 -3.92 -17.05 16.25
C THR A 94 -3.89 -15.60 15.77
N CYS A 95 -4.16 -14.64 16.66
CA CYS A 95 -4.11 -13.21 16.35
C CYS A 95 -2.70 -12.80 15.89
N ARG A 96 -1.66 -13.21 16.62
CA ARG A 96 -0.27 -12.97 16.21
C ARG A 96 0.04 -13.57 14.84
N ALA A 97 -0.34 -14.82 14.60
CA ALA A 97 -0.10 -15.51 13.34
C ALA A 97 -0.84 -14.82 12.16
N ALA A 98 -2.06 -14.34 12.38
CA ALA A 98 -2.85 -13.64 11.40
C ALA A 98 -2.25 -12.27 11.04
N VAL A 99 -1.93 -11.45 12.03
CA VAL A 99 -1.28 -10.14 11.81
C VAL A 99 0.07 -10.31 11.11
N ARG A 100 0.88 -11.28 11.56
CA ARG A 100 2.16 -11.60 10.92
C ARG A 100 1.98 -12.00 9.45
N SER A 101 1.03 -12.88 9.16
CA SER A 101 0.75 -13.33 7.80
C SER A 101 0.27 -12.17 6.94
N ALA A 102 -0.66 -11.35 7.45
CA ALA A 102 -1.16 -10.16 6.76
C ALA A 102 -0.03 -9.18 6.41
N VAL A 103 0.81 -8.81 7.37
CA VAL A 103 1.91 -7.85 7.17
C VAL A 103 2.95 -8.37 6.16
N LEU A 104 3.34 -9.65 6.26
CA LEU A 104 4.32 -10.23 5.32
C LEU A 104 3.74 -10.38 3.91
N VAL A 105 2.48 -10.79 3.78
CA VAL A 105 1.81 -10.89 2.48
C VAL A 105 1.62 -9.50 1.85
N ALA A 106 1.29 -8.48 2.65
CA ALA A 106 1.24 -7.09 2.19
C ALA A 106 2.58 -6.61 1.66
N PHE A 107 3.67 -6.92 2.37
CA PHE A 107 5.03 -6.60 1.94
C PHE A 107 5.36 -7.29 0.60
N ASP A 108 5.15 -8.61 0.53
CA ASP A 108 5.42 -9.40 -0.67
C ASP A 108 4.56 -8.92 -1.87
N ALA A 109 3.34 -8.44 -1.61
CA ALA A 109 2.46 -7.86 -2.62
C ALA A 109 2.95 -6.49 -3.12
N ALA A 110 3.32 -5.59 -2.21
CA ALA A 110 3.83 -4.27 -2.57
C ALA A 110 5.12 -4.36 -3.41
N VAL A 111 6.02 -5.29 -3.07
CA VAL A 111 7.20 -5.60 -3.87
C VAL A 111 6.81 -6.10 -5.25
N ARG A 112 5.87 -7.06 -5.35
CA ARG A 112 5.41 -7.60 -6.63
C ARG A 112 4.76 -6.56 -7.53
N PHE A 113 4.11 -5.56 -6.93
CA PHE A 113 3.43 -4.48 -7.65
C PHE A 113 4.33 -3.31 -8.03
N ASP A 114 5.61 -3.33 -7.65
CA ASP A 114 6.53 -2.20 -7.82
C ASP A 114 5.96 -0.92 -7.20
N ALA A 115 5.51 -1.04 -5.94
CA ALA A 115 4.76 -0.02 -5.20
C ALA A 115 5.35 0.28 -3.81
N CYS A 116 6.63 -0.03 -3.61
CA CYS A 116 7.28 0.08 -2.31
C CYS A 116 7.37 1.53 -1.84
N ARG A 117 7.77 2.46 -2.69
CA ARG A 117 7.83 3.88 -2.34
C ARG A 117 6.44 4.46 -2.13
N VAL A 118 5.51 4.19 -3.05
CA VAL A 118 4.15 4.77 -3.00
C VAL A 118 3.39 4.36 -1.73
N LEU A 119 3.55 3.12 -1.28
CA LEU A 119 2.91 2.61 -0.06
C LEU A 119 3.75 2.83 1.21
N GLY A 120 5.08 2.95 1.05
CA GLY A 120 6.01 3.23 2.13
C GLY A 120 5.99 4.69 2.58
N GLU A 121 5.76 5.63 1.67
CA GLU A 121 5.54 7.03 2.00
C GLU A 121 4.17 7.21 2.70
N PRO A 122 4.07 8.06 3.73
CA PRO A 122 2.79 8.32 4.38
C PRO A 122 1.79 8.98 3.42
N PRO A 123 0.48 8.81 3.66
CA PRO A 123 -0.55 9.54 2.93
C PRO A 123 -0.28 11.06 2.90
N PRO A 124 -0.52 11.74 1.77
CA PRO A 124 -0.34 13.19 1.66
C PRO A 124 -1.49 13.99 2.31
N HIS A 125 -2.49 13.30 2.88
CA HIS A 125 -3.67 13.88 3.49
C HIS A 125 -3.87 13.33 4.91
N ASP A 126 -4.56 14.10 5.75
CA ASP A 126 -4.86 13.72 7.14
C ASP A 126 -6.00 12.70 7.28
N ASP A 127 -6.55 12.17 6.17
CA ASP A 127 -7.56 11.10 6.24
C ASP A 127 -7.00 9.81 6.86
N ALA A 128 -7.91 8.98 7.39
CA ALA A 128 -7.55 7.71 7.99
C ALA A 128 -6.75 6.82 7.02
N ASP A 129 -5.64 6.29 7.51
CA ASP A 129 -4.76 5.38 6.77
C ASP A 129 -5.42 4.00 6.60
N PRO A 130 -5.78 3.59 5.37
CA PRO A 130 -6.48 2.33 5.14
C PRO A 130 -5.69 1.11 5.63
N ILE A 131 -4.35 1.14 5.50
CA ILE A 131 -3.50 0.03 5.94
C ILE A 131 -3.54 -0.09 7.47
N GLU A 132 -3.47 1.04 8.18
CA GLU A 132 -3.58 1.06 9.63
C GLU A 132 -4.96 0.65 10.13
N VAL A 133 -6.03 1.08 9.45
CA VAL A 133 -7.40 0.67 9.75
C VAL A 133 -7.56 -0.85 9.61
N THR A 134 -7.04 -1.44 8.52
CA THR A 134 -7.07 -2.89 8.29
C THR A 134 -6.27 -3.66 9.35
N VAL A 135 -5.04 -3.22 9.68
CA VAL A 135 -4.25 -3.88 10.76
C VAL A 135 -4.94 -3.76 12.10
N ARG A 136 -5.50 -2.59 12.42
CA ARG A 136 -6.23 -2.34 13.67
C ARG A 136 -7.44 -3.25 13.84
N ALA A 137 -8.15 -3.56 12.75
CA ALA A 137 -9.28 -4.49 12.78
C ALA A 137 -8.88 -5.92 13.16
N MET A 138 -7.61 -6.30 12.97
CA MET A 138 -7.07 -7.63 13.33
C MET A 138 -6.58 -7.71 14.78
N LEU A 139 -6.53 -6.58 15.49
CA LEU A 139 -5.97 -6.45 16.82
C LEU A 139 -7.07 -6.29 17.87
N SER A 140 -6.83 -6.82 19.07
CA SER A 140 -7.68 -6.57 20.24
C SER A 140 -7.61 -5.10 20.68
N ARG A 141 -8.67 -4.59 21.31
CA ARG A 141 -8.75 -3.18 21.76
C ARG A 141 -7.59 -2.75 22.66
N ASP A 142 -7.06 -3.65 23.48
CA ASP A 142 -5.92 -3.35 24.38
C ASP A 142 -4.59 -3.13 23.64
N LEU A 143 -4.54 -3.39 22.33
CA LEU A 143 -3.39 -3.18 21.45
C LEU A 143 -3.60 -1.98 20.51
N GLU A 144 -4.29 -0.94 20.97
CA GLU A 144 -4.64 0.23 20.16
C GLU A 144 -3.44 0.88 19.45
N TYR A 145 -2.27 0.95 20.11
CA TYR A 145 -1.07 1.55 19.52
C TYR A 145 -0.26 0.59 18.63
N ALA A 146 -0.53 -0.72 18.68
CA ALA A 146 0.21 -1.72 17.91
C ALA A 146 0.01 -1.56 16.41
N ALA A 147 -1.18 -1.16 15.95
CA ALA A 147 -1.46 -0.96 14.54
C ALA A 147 -0.49 0.05 13.90
N GLY A 148 -0.36 1.24 14.50
CA GLY A 148 0.54 2.29 14.00
C GLY A 148 2.01 1.87 14.02
N MET A 149 2.45 1.15 15.05
CA MET A 149 3.83 0.62 15.14
C MET A 149 4.12 -0.41 14.04
N LEU A 150 3.20 -1.35 13.83
CA LEU A 150 3.31 -2.38 12.79
C LEU A 150 3.32 -1.77 11.39
N VAL A 151 2.43 -0.80 11.13
CA VAL A 151 2.40 -0.09 9.84
C VAL A 151 3.66 0.73 9.63
N ALA A 152 4.20 1.39 10.66
CA ALA A 152 5.46 2.11 10.57
C ALA A 152 6.64 1.17 10.23
N ALA A 153 6.70 0.00 10.87
CA ALA A 153 7.71 -1.03 10.57
C ALA A 153 7.57 -1.55 9.13
N TRP A 154 6.34 -1.84 8.69
CA TRP A 154 6.05 -2.27 7.32
C TRP A 154 6.44 -1.22 6.28
N ARG A 155 6.06 0.05 6.49
CA ARG A 155 6.45 1.18 5.62
C ARG A 155 7.96 1.36 5.55
N SER A 156 8.63 1.29 6.70
CA SER A 156 10.10 1.35 6.76
C SER A 156 10.74 0.24 5.93
N ALA A 157 10.23 -0.99 6.01
CA ALA A 157 10.70 -2.09 5.18
C ALA A 157 10.53 -1.79 3.69
N LEU A 158 9.36 -1.30 3.26
CA LEU A 158 9.14 -0.91 1.86
C LEU A 158 10.10 0.19 1.40
N LEU A 159 10.30 1.23 2.21
CA LEU A 159 11.21 2.33 1.87
C LEU A 159 12.67 1.87 1.76
N ASN A 160 13.09 0.86 2.52
CA ASN A 160 14.40 0.24 2.34
C ASN A 160 14.52 -0.42 0.95
N VAL A 161 13.51 -1.17 0.51
CA VAL A 161 13.49 -1.78 -0.83
C VAL A 161 13.47 -0.70 -1.92
N ALA A 162 12.64 0.33 -1.77
CA ALA A 162 12.60 1.48 -2.67
C ALA A 162 13.91 2.30 -2.69
N GLY A 163 14.72 2.19 -1.64
CA GLY A 163 16.06 2.76 -1.54
C GLY A 163 17.15 1.89 -2.17
N GLY A 164 16.81 0.72 -2.71
CA GLY A 164 17.73 -0.19 -3.39
C GLY A 164 18.21 -1.37 -2.53
N ALA A 165 17.68 -1.56 -1.32
CA ALA A 165 17.98 -2.75 -0.54
C ALA A 165 17.41 -4.01 -1.21
N THR A 166 18.15 -5.12 -1.10
CA THR A 166 17.65 -6.42 -1.58
C THR A 166 16.45 -6.88 -0.74
N VAL A 167 15.42 -7.43 -1.41
CA VAL A 167 14.14 -7.78 -0.79
C VAL A 167 14.28 -8.81 0.34
N ALA A 168 15.05 -9.88 0.15
CA ALA A 168 15.07 -11.00 1.10
C ALA A 168 15.56 -10.61 2.51
N PRO A 169 16.71 -9.91 2.68
CA PRO A 169 17.12 -9.42 4.00
C PRO A 169 16.13 -8.47 4.66
N VAL A 170 15.50 -7.58 3.90
CA VAL A 170 14.49 -6.64 4.43
C VAL A 170 13.26 -7.39 4.91
N ARG A 171 12.80 -8.38 4.14
CA ARG A 171 11.68 -9.25 4.53
C ARG A 171 11.99 -10.00 5.83
N SER A 172 13.18 -10.58 5.95
CA SER A 172 13.61 -11.27 7.17
C SER A 172 13.71 -10.33 8.37
N ALA A 173 14.17 -9.08 8.17
CA ALA A 173 14.21 -8.07 9.22
C ALA A 173 12.79 -7.66 9.67
N LEU A 174 11.87 -7.46 8.73
CA LEU A 174 10.46 -7.20 9.05
C LEU A 174 9.85 -8.37 9.81
N GLU A 175 10.09 -9.60 9.35
CA GLU A 175 9.64 -10.84 10.00
C GLU A 175 10.18 -10.98 11.43
N PHE A 176 11.41 -10.54 11.69
CA PHE A 176 12.00 -10.48 13.03
C PHE A 176 11.29 -9.45 13.92
N VAL A 177 11.08 -8.22 13.43
CA VAL A 177 10.45 -7.12 14.19
C VAL A 177 9.02 -7.44 14.62
N ILE A 178 8.27 -8.20 13.83
CA ILE A 178 6.88 -8.57 14.13
C ILE A 178 6.74 -9.87 14.95
N HIS A 179 7.87 -10.49 15.35
CA HIS A 179 7.89 -11.78 16.05
C HIS A 179 8.03 -11.66 17.57
N ASP A 180 8.55 -10.52 18.06
CA ASP A 180 8.78 -10.24 19.50
C ASP A 180 7.61 -9.48 20.14
#